data_AF-A0A4R5H2H4-F1
#
_entry.id   AF-A0A4R5H2H4-F1
#
_cell.length_a   1.000
_cell.length_b   1.000
_cell.length_c   1.000
_cell.angle_alpha   90.00
_cell.angle_beta   90.00
_cell.angle_gamma   90.00
#
_symmetry.space_group_name_H-M   'P 1'
#
loop_
_entity.id
_entity.type
_entity.pdbx_description
1 polymer ?
#
loop_
_entity_poly.entity_id
_entity_poly.type
_entity_poly.pdbx_seq_one_letter_code
_entity_poly.pdbx_strand_id
1 'polypeptide(L)'
;MITTSSKIRGIYWFRHDLRISDNQAFSDINNVVDELLCVFIIDPRWFKASHYQSSHMGQHRWNFLQQSLLALEQELASRGQKLLILSGEPIPTLRALFEEVCPSYFAAQQHPGVYERQQWQKLLSLTQDCQLLTSNEHCLFELEQLHFELSELPQHFTPFRKKVESLSYKMPLEAPLSIKPPLQLESSWRNELIRQPTNTSSSFVGGEHVAQKQLNYYLFDSHQVKQYKQTRNDLEGWDNSSKLSPWLANGCLSVRQVMHRLKQFEAEHGENESTYWLYFELLWREYFQWYLQNHGSRLFYFEGVRNKRPLTTFLPQRFKRWCEGETPYPIVNACMKQLNETGYMSNRGRQLVASCLVHELGIDWRFGAAYFEQQLIDFDVASNWGNWQYLAGVGADPRGHRRFDLEKQAQQYDPDSAFTKRWAPQQPNQQLDSFDAADWPIEQ
;
A
#
# COMPACT_ATOMS: atom_id res chain seq x y z
N MET A 1 3.17 42.00 -35.75
CA MET A 1 3.55 41.29 -34.51
C MET A 1 2.71 40.04 -34.44
N ILE A 2 3.30 38.89 -34.76
CA ILE A 2 2.65 37.59 -34.57
C ILE A 2 2.58 37.40 -33.06
N THR A 3 1.40 37.51 -32.48
CA THR A 3 1.15 37.11 -31.10
C THR A 3 1.40 35.60 -31.03
N THR A 4 2.60 35.20 -30.61
CA THR A 4 2.86 33.83 -30.19
C THR A 4 1.87 33.51 -29.08
N SER A 5 0.85 32.70 -29.39
CA SER A 5 -0.02 32.12 -28.37
C SER A 5 0.88 31.55 -27.27
N SER A 6 0.67 31.93 -26.02
CA SER A 6 1.45 31.35 -24.93
C SER A 6 1.18 29.84 -24.91
N LYS A 7 2.24 29.03 -24.88
CA LYS A 7 2.10 27.57 -24.80
C LYS A 7 1.28 27.18 -23.58
N ILE A 8 0.40 26.20 -23.72
CA ILE A 8 -0.36 25.62 -22.62
C ILE A 8 0.56 24.67 -21.85
N ARG A 9 0.81 24.99 -20.58
CA ARG A 9 1.76 24.24 -19.73
C ARG A 9 1.04 23.41 -18.68
N GLY A 10 1.49 22.18 -18.51
CA GLY A 10 0.96 21.25 -17.51
C GLY A 10 1.99 20.79 -16.49
N ILE A 11 1.56 20.54 -15.26
CA ILE A 11 2.32 19.77 -14.27
C ILE A 11 1.50 18.53 -13.89
N TYR A 12 2.11 17.35 -14.02
CA TYR A 12 1.58 16.10 -13.47
C TYR A 12 2.40 15.67 -12.26
N TRP A 13 1.74 15.49 -11.11
CA TRP A 13 2.37 15.06 -9.87
C TRP A 13 2.09 13.58 -9.60
N PHE A 14 3.09 12.74 -9.84
CA PHE A 14 3.11 11.32 -9.48
C PHE A 14 3.24 11.14 -7.95
N ARG A 15 2.50 10.15 -7.42
CA ARG A 15 2.39 9.81 -6.00
C ARG A 15 2.29 8.29 -5.79
N HIS A 16 1.07 7.76 -5.72
CA HIS A 16 0.74 6.34 -5.48
C HIS A 16 0.19 5.71 -6.77
N ASP A 17 0.70 6.17 -7.91
CA ASP A 17 0.21 5.95 -9.27
C ASP A 17 1.40 5.88 -10.25
N LEU A 18 2.46 5.18 -9.85
CA LEU A 18 3.74 5.08 -10.59
C LEU A 18 3.64 4.20 -11.84
N ARG A 19 2.69 4.53 -12.73
CA ARG A 19 2.41 3.88 -14.01
C ARG A 19 1.89 4.91 -15.01
N ILE A 20 2.07 4.63 -16.29
CA ILE A 20 1.50 5.42 -17.39
C ILE A 20 0.18 4.80 -17.85
N SER A 21 0.07 3.47 -17.89
CA SER A 21 -1.17 2.80 -18.25
C SER A 21 -2.24 2.96 -17.17
N ASP A 22 -3.51 2.92 -17.58
CA ASP A 22 -4.68 3.08 -16.71
C ASP A 22 -4.58 4.27 -15.74
N ASN A 23 -4.17 5.43 -16.26
CA ASN A 23 -4.00 6.67 -15.51
C ASN A 23 -4.73 7.80 -16.23
N GLN A 24 -6.00 8.03 -15.87
CA GLN A 24 -6.88 8.97 -16.58
C GLN A 24 -6.39 10.40 -16.46
N ALA A 25 -6.04 10.88 -15.25
CA ALA A 25 -5.54 12.24 -15.08
C ALA A 25 -4.25 12.51 -15.87
N PHE A 26 -3.38 11.49 -16.02
CA PHE A 26 -2.17 11.60 -16.84
C PHE A 26 -2.51 11.69 -18.33
N SER A 27 -3.42 10.83 -18.80
CA SER A 27 -3.90 10.88 -20.18
C SER A 27 -4.58 12.21 -20.51
N ASP A 28 -5.42 12.72 -19.60
CA ASP A 28 -6.18 13.95 -19.79
C ASP A 28 -5.25 15.16 -19.89
N ILE A 29 -4.31 15.32 -18.95
CA ILE A 29 -3.36 16.44 -19.02
C ILE A 29 -2.50 16.35 -20.28
N ASN A 30 -2.06 15.14 -20.66
CA ASN A 30 -1.27 14.92 -21.86
C ASN A 30 -2.01 15.31 -23.15
N ASN A 31 -3.34 15.26 -23.16
CA ASN A 31 -4.14 15.62 -24.33
C ASN A 31 -4.40 17.12 -24.47
N VAL A 32 -4.36 17.88 -23.37
CA VAL A 32 -4.76 19.31 -23.36
C VAL A 32 -3.60 20.29 -23.34
N VAL A 33 -2.37 19.85 -23.05
CA VAL A 33 -1.19 20.73 -22.93
C VAL A 33 -0.25 20.63 -24.13
N ASP A 34 0.56 21.68 -24.33
CA ASP A 34 1.65 21.71 -25.30
C ASP A 34 2.96 21.18 -24.70
N GLU A 35 3.20 21.46 -23.42
CA GLU A 35 4.38 21.05 -22.66
C GLU A 35 3.96 20.49 -21.30
N LEU A 36 4.59 19.39 -20.88
CA LEU A 36 4.26 18.69 -19.65
C LEU A 36 5.49 18.54 -18.77
N LEU A 37 5.36 18.85 -17.48
CA LEU A 37 6.33 18.55 -16.44
C LEU A 37 5.82 17.39 -15.59
N CYS A 38 6.50 16.25 -15.63
CA CYS A 38 6.22 15.12 -14.75
C CYS A 38 7.07 15.20 -13.49
N VAL A 39 6.45 15.22 -12.31
CA VAL A 39 7.16 15.43 -11.03
C VAL A 39 6.84 14.33 -10.03
N PHE A 40 7.85 13.89 -9.29
CA PHE A 40 7.70 13.12 -8.05
C PHE A 40 8.43 13.84 -6.91
N ILE A 41 7.88 13.80 -5.69
CA ILE A 41 8.47 14.48 -4.53
C ILE A 41 8.70 13.47 -3.42
N ILE A 42 9.96 13.29 -3.04
CA ILE A 42 10.40 12.51 -1.88
C ILE A 42 10.30 13.41 -0.64
N ASP A 43 9.43 13.05 0.30
CA ASP A 43 9.28 13.79 1.55
C ASP A 43 10.30 13.31 2.60
N PRO A 44 11.26 14.15 3.04
CA PRO A 44 12.26 13.74 4.02
C PRO A 44 11.68 13.31 5.38
N ARG A 45 10.42 13.66 5.68
CA ARG A 45 9.73 13.25 6.90
C ARG A 45 9.42 11.75 6.92
N TRP A 46 9.35 11.10 5.76
CA TRP A 46 9.09 9.66 5.67
C TRP A 46 10.10 8.83 6.46
N PHE A 47 11.35 9.28 6.53
CA PHE A 47 12.45 8.53 7.15
C PHE A 47 12.60 8.79 8.65
N LYS A 48 11.87 9.76 9.21
CA LYS A 48 11.97 10.12 10.64
C LYS A 48 11.14 9.16 11.50
N ALA A 49 11.73 8.67 12.58
CA ALA A 49 11.06 7.80 13.55
C ALA A 49 10.15 8.60 14.49
N SER A 50 9.03 9.12 13.96
CA SER A 50 8.07 9.96 14.69
C SER A 50 6.71 9.29 14.92
N HIS A 51 6.54 8.02 14.54
CA HIS A 51 5.24 7.36 14.53
C HIS A 51 5.28 6.06 15.35
N TYR A 52 4.93 6.14 16.65
CA TYR A 52 4.93 4.98 17.57
C TYR A 52 6.25 4.18 17.56
N GLN A 53 7.38 4.88 17.71
CA GLN A 53 8.75 4.34 17.62
C GLN A 53 9.16 3.80 16.24
N SER A 54 8.35 4.03 15.21
CA SER A 54 8.62 3.60 13.84
C SER A 54 8.70 4.81 12.89
N SER A 55 9.41 4.64 11.77
CA SER A 55 9.42 5.58 10.65
C SER A 55 8.30 5.27 9.66
N HIS A 56 7.83 6.27 8.92
CA HIS A 56 6.83 6.11 7.86
C HIS A 56 7.38 5.42 6.60
N MET A 57 8.69 5.19 6.49
CA MET A 57 9.34 4.50 5.37
C MET A 57 10.56 3.75 5.88
N GLY A 58 10.53 2.42 5.78
CA GLY A 58 11.70 1.56 5.99
C GLY A 58 12.42 1.23 4.69
N GLN A 59 13.55 0.55 4.83
CA GLN A 59 14.47 0.28 3.72
C GLN A 59 13.84 -0.57 2.61
N HIS A 60 13.01 -1.56 2.95
CA HIS A 60 12.39 -2.47 1.97
C HIS A 60 11.49 -1.72 0.98
N ARG A 61 10.54 -0.94 1.51
CA ARG A 61 9.65 -0.12 0.67
C ARG A 61 10.39 1.01 -0.02
N TRP A 62 11.41 1.60 0.62
CA TRP A 62 12.25 2.61 0.00
C TRP A 62 12.97 2.06 -1.25
N ASN A 63 13.60 0.89 -1.15
CA ASN A 63 14.25 0.22 -2.27
C ASN A 63 13.27 -0.06 -3.42
N PHE A 64 12.09 -0.58 -3.08
CA PHE A 64 11.05 -0.87 -4.07
C PHE A 64 10.52 0.41 -4.76
N LEU A 65 10.35 1.50 -4.01
CA LEU A 65 9.97 2.80 -4.54
C LEU A 65 11.05 3.35 -5.48
N GLN A 66 12.33 3.28 -5.09
CA GLN A 66 13.45 3.69 -5.95
C GLN A 66 13.47 2.92 -7.28
N GLN A 67 13.32 1.59 -7.25
CA GLN A 67 13.21 0.77 -8.46
C GLN A 67 12.00 1.17 -9.32
N SER A 68 10.87 1.44 -8.69
CA SER A 68 9.64 1.85 -9.39
C SER A 68 9.80 3.22 -10.06
N LEU A 69 10.46 4.18 -9.40
CA LEU A 69 10.74 5.49 -9.96
C LEU A 69 11.75 5.43 -11.12
N LEU A 70 12.79 4.60 -11.02
CA LEU A 70 13.71 4.35 -12.13
C LEU A 70 13.01 3.73 -13.34
N ALA A 71 12.11 2.76 -13.10
CA ALA A 71 11.32 2.16 -14.17
C ALA A 71 10.38 3.19 -14.83
N LEU A 72 9.72 4.05 -14.04
CA LEU A 72 8.88 5.13 -14.55
C LEU A 72 9.69 6.17 -15.35
N GLU A 73 10.87 6.56 -14.87
CA GLU A 73 11.78 7.46 -15.59
C GLU A 73 12.16 6.87 -16.96
N GLN A 74 12.53 5.60 -17.01
CA GLN A 74 12.85 4.90 -18.26
C GLN A 74 11.65 4.85 -19.23
N GLU A 75 10.46 4.58 -18.70
CA GLU A 75 9.22 4.52 -19.49
C GLU A 75 8.86 5.90 -20.08
N LEU A 76 9.00 6.98 -19.29
CA LEU A 76 8.84 8.36 -19.77
C LEU A 76 9.91 8.74 -20.79
N ALA A 77 11.17 8.38 -20.56
CA ALA A 77 12.30 8.67 -21.45
C ALA A 77 12.13 8.01 -22.82
N SER A 78 11.63 6.77 -22.87
CA SER A 78 11.33 6.07 -24.12
C SER A 78 10.28 6.79 -24.99
N ARG A 79 9.48 7.68 -24.39
CA ARG A 79 8.44 8.50 -25.04
C ARG A 79 8.84 9.98 -25.13
N GLY A 80 10.13 10.28 -24.96
CA GLY A 80 10.68 11.64 -25.11
C GLY A 80 10.36 12.58 -23.94
N GLN A 81 9.89 12.07 -22.81
CA GLN A 81 9.58 12.82 -21.58
C GLN A 81 10.63 12.54 -20.49
N LYS A 82 10.62 13.30 -19.40
CA LYS A 82 11.50 13.14 -18.25
C LYS A 82 10.70 13.15 -16.95
N LEU A 83 11.19 12.43 -15.95
CA LEU A 83 10.70 12.53 -14.58
C LEU A 83 11.60 13.47 -13.78
N LEU A 84 11.03 14.52 -13.21
CA LEU A 84 11.71 15.37 -12.24
C LEU A 84 11.43 14.86 -10.82
N ILE A 85 12.46 14.37 -10.15
CA ILE A 85 12.39 13.86 -8.78
C ILE A 85 13.00 14.91 -7.86
N LEU A 86 12.20 15.40 -6.91
CA LEU A 86 12.61 16.43 -5.96
C LEU A 86 12.60 15.89 -4.54
N SER A 87 13.41 16.48 -3.68
CA SER A 87 13.40 16.22 -2.23
C SER A 87 12.83 17.44 -1.50
N GLY A 88 11.77 17.26 -0.71
CA GLY A 88 11.13 18.35 0.02
C GLY A 88 9.72 18.04 0.51
N GLU A 89 9.14 18.96 1.26
CA GLU A 89 7.72 18.86 1.61
C GLU A 89 6.85 19.17 0.38
N PRO A 90 5.84 18.33 0.03
CA PRO A 90 5.11 18.47 -1.22
C PRO A 90 4.49 19.85 -1.46
N ILE A 91 3.87 20.45 -0.44
CA ILE A 91 3.14 21.72 -0.59
C ILE A 91 4.07 22.92 -0.87
N PRO A 92 5.13 23.17 -0.06
CA PRO A 92 6.12 24.20 -0.40
C PRO A 92 6.82 23.96 -1.75
N THR A 93 7.20 22.72 -2.05
CA THR A 93 7.89 22.40 -3.30
C THR A 93 7.00 22.64 -4.52
N LEU A 94 5.73 22.20 -4.50
CA LEU A 94 4.79 22.46 -5.58
C LEU A 94 4.47 23.95 -5.74
N ARG A 95 4.39 24.71 -4.64
CA ARG A 95 4.22 26.17 -4.72
C ARG A 95 5.37 26.82 -5.49
N ALA A 96 6.61 26.49 -5.16
CA ALA A 96 7.78 27.03 -5.86
C ALA A 96 7.79 26.65 -7.35
N LEU A 97 7.38 25.42 -7.69
CA LEU A 97 7.22 25.01 -9.08
C LEU A 97 6.12 25.81 -9.81
N PHE A 98 5.01 26.10 -9.14
CA PHE A 98 3.91 26.87 -9.73
C PHE A 98 4.32 28.31 -10.01
N GLU A 99 5.10 28.92 -9.12
CA GLU A 99 5.64 30.27 -9.28
C GLU A 99 6.58 30.38 -10.50
N GLU A 100 7.36 29.34 -10.79
CA GLU A 100 8.24 29.30 -11.97
C GLU A 100 7.51 28.94 -13.26
N VAL A 101 6.65 27.91 -13.22
CA VAL A 101 6.03 27.33 -14.42
C VAL A 101 4.81 28.13 -14.88
N CYS A 102 4.06 28.70 -13.95
CA CYS A 102 2.73 29.28 -14.14
C CYS A 102 1.82 28.33 -14.97
N PRO A 103 1.55 27.10 -14.48
CA PRO A 103 0.87 26.08 -15.27
C PRO A 103 -0.60 26.44 -15.56
N SER A 104 -1.05 26.18 -16.78
CA SER A 104 -2.46 26.26 -17.16
C SER A 104 -3.25 25.07 -16.61
N TYR A 105 -2.60 23.91 -16.46
CA TYR A 105 -3.18 22.68 -15.94
C TYR A 105 -2.30 22.03 -14.86
N PHE A 106 -2.93 21.50 -13.82
CA PHE A 106 -2.30 20.66 -12.81
C PHE A 106 -3.09 19.38 -12.63
N ALA A 107 -2.39 18.26 -12.61
CA ALA A 107 -3.00 16.94 -12.53
C ALA A 107 -2.30 16.04 -11.50
N ALA A 108 -3.09 15.24 -10.79
CA ALA A 108 -2.62 14.15 -9.95
C ALA A 108 -3.77 13.17 -9.65
N GLN A 109 -3.43 11.92 -9.34
CA GLN A 109 -4.42 10.97 -8.83
C GLN A 109 -4.81 11.30 -7.37
N GLN A 110 -6.09 11.14 -7.06
CA GLN A 110 -6.58 11.18 -5.69
C GLN A 110 -6.15 9.93 -4.91
N HIS A 111 -5.99 10.09 -3.59
CA HIS A 111 -5.65 9.00 -2.68
C HIS A 111 -6.46 9.15 -1.38
N PRO A 112 -7.04 8.06 -0.83
CA PRO A 112 -7.91 8.12 0.33
C PRO A 112 -7.16 8.29 1.67
N GLY A 113 -5.84 8.40 1.66
CA GLY A 113 -5.05 8.70 2.86
C GLY A 113 -5.39 10.07 3.47
N VAL A 114 -5.38 10.16 4.81
CA VAL A 114 -5.76 11.40 5.52
C VAL A 114 -4.78 12.53 5.23
N TYR A 115 -3.48 12.26 5.27
CA TYR A 115 -2.46 13.25 4.96
C TYR A 115 -2.50 13.63 3.48
N GLU A 116 -2.75 12.66 2.61
CA GLU A 116 -2.86 12.83 1.16
C GLU A 116 -4.03 13.73 0.78
N ARG A 117 -5.19 13.58 1.44
CA ARG A 117 -6.34 14.46 1.27
C ARG A 117 -6.09 15.86 1.82
N GLN A 118 -5.42 15.98 2.97
CA GLN A 118 -5.04 17.27 3.54
C GLN A 118 -4.05 18.02 2.62
N GLN A 119 -3.09 17.31 2.03
CA GLN A 119 -2.22 17.87 0.99
C GLN A 119 -3.04 18.36 -0.19
N TRP A 120 -3.95 17.53 -0.72
CA TRP A 120 -4.82 17.90 -1.84
C TRP A 120 -5.63 19.17 -1.56
N GLN A 121 -6.28 19.25 -0.39
CA GLN A 121 -7.04 20.44 0.02
C GLN A 121 -6.18 21.70 0.10
N LYS A 122 -4.92 21.59 0.55
CA LYS A 122 -3.97 22.71 0.57
C LYS A 122 -3.48 23.09 -0.84
N LEU A 123 -3.48 22.16 -1.80
CA LEU A 123 -3.14 22.45 -3.19
C LEU A 123 -4.27 23.19 -3.90
N LEU A 124 -5.54 22.90 -3.59
CA LEU A 124 -6.69 23.62 -4.17
C LEU A 124 -6.58 25.14 -4.00
N SER A 125 -5.97 25.63 -2.90
CA SER A 125 -5.77 27.05 -2.70
C SER A 125 -4.61 27.64 -3.50
N LEU A 126 -3.67 26.81 -3.97
CA LEU A 126 -2.52 27.20 -4.81
C LEU A 126 -2.86 27.18 -6.31
N THR A 127 -3.97 26.54 -6.70
CA THR A 127 -4.32 26.28 -8.09
C THR A 127 -5.43 27.22 -8.59
N GLN A 128 -5.62 28.40 -7.98
CA GLN A 128 -6.74 29.30 -8.33
C GLN A 128 -6.70 29.78 -9.79
N ASP A 129 -5.50 29.93 -10.35
CA ASP A 129 -5.28 30.33 -11.74
C ASP A 129 -5.00 29.14 -12.67
N CYS A 130 -5.25 27.91 -12.22
CA CYS A 130 -4.88 26.67 -12.89
C CYS A 130 -6.07 25.69 -12.95
N GLN A 131 -6.29 25.05 -14.11
CA GLN A 131 -7.31 24.01 -14.22
C GLN A 131 -6.83 22.69 -13.59
N LEU A 132 -7.68 22.09 -12.77
CA LEU A 132 -7.38 20.85 -12.08
C LEU A 132 -7.94 19.64 -12.82
N LEU A 133 -7.09 18.63 -13.03
CA LEU A 133 -7.49 17.33 -13.56
C LEU A 133 -7.19 16.26 -12.51
N THR A 134 -8.19 15.47 -12.14
CA THR A 134 -8.02 14.42 -11.14
C THR A 134 -8.71 13.15 -11.55
N SER A 135 -8.19 12.04 -11.06
CA SER A 135 -8.78 10.73 -11.26
C SER A 135 -8.65 9.87 -9.99
N ASN A 136 -9.40 8.77 -9.94
CA ASN A 136 -9.47 7.87 -8.80
C ASN A 136 -9.35 6.40 -9.22
N GLU A 137 -8.18 6.01 -9.69
CA GLU A 137 -7.86 4.63 -10.04
C GLU A 137 -7.25 3.82 -8.89
N HIS A 138 -7.15 4.44 -7.70
CA HIS A 138 -6.75 3.71 -6.50
C HIS A 138 -7.79 2.66 -6.12
N CYS A 139 -9.06 2.94 -6.41
CA CYS A 139 -10.21 2.05 -6.19
C CYS A 139 -10.65 1.37 -7.50
N LEU A 140 -11.36 0.25 -7.37
CA LEU A 140 -11.98 -0.46 -8.49
C LEU A 140 -13.24 0.25 -8.97
N PHE A 141 -14.00 0.81 -8.02
CA PHE A 141 -15.23 1.54 -8.28
C PHE A 141 -15.06 3.02 -8.00
N GLU A 142 -15.90 3.83 -8.62
CA GLU A 142 -16.11 5.23 -8.26
C GLU A 142 -17.23 5.34 -7.23
N LEU A 143 -17.29 6.47 -6.51
CA LEU A 143 -18.31 6.70 -5.48
C LEU A 143 -19.73 6.65 -6.08
N GLU A 144 -19.91 7.20 -7.28
CA GLU A 144 -21.19 7.22 -8.00
C GLU A 144 -21.68 5.81 -8.37
N GLN A 145 -20.78 4.83 -8.45
CA GLN A 145 -21.11 3.43 -8.77
C GLN A 145 -21.57 2.63 -7.56
N LEU A 146 -21.26 3.06 -6.32
CA LEU A 146 -21.55 2.28 -5.12
C LEU A 146 -23.04 2.17 -4.79
N HIS A 147 -23.88 3.06 -5.34
CA HIS A 147 -25.32 3.14 -5.09
C HIS A 147 -25.68 3.28 -3.60
N PHE A 148 -24.81 3.91 -2.81
CA PHE A 148 -25.08 4.38 -1.45
C PHE A 148 -24.17 5.56 -1.14
N GLU A 149 -24.61 6.43 -0.24
CA GLU A 149 -23.78 7.53 0.26
C GLU A 149 -22.65 6.98 1.12
N LEU A 150 -21.47 7.63 1.11
CA LEU A 150 -20.33 7.15 1.88
C LEU A 150 -20.61 7.09 3.39
N SER A 151 -21.46 7.98 3.90
CA SER A 151 -21.94 7.98 5.29
C SER A 151 -22.74 6.71 5.66
N GLU A 152 -23.27 6.00 4.67
CA GLU A 152 -24.02 4.74 4.78
C GLU A 152 -23.16 3.51 4.45
N LEU A 153 -21.85 3.68 4.35
CA LEU A 153 -20.91 2.58 4.13
C LEU A 153 -21.20 1.45 5.14
N PRO A 154 -21.41 0.20 4.68
CA PRO A 154 -21.70 -0.88 5.61
C PRO A 154 -20.58 -1.11 6.63
N GLN A 155 -20.96 -1.25 7.90
CA GLN A 155 -20.01 -1.39 9.01
C GLN A 155 -19.13 -2.64 8.94
N HIS A 156 -19.49 -3.61 8.09
CA HIS A 156 -18.78 -4.86 7.92
C HIS A 156 -18.61 -5.19 6.44
N PHE A 157 -17.56 -5.93 6.12
CA PHE A 157 -17.22 -6.32 4.75
C PHE A 157 -18.31 -7.13 4.03
N THR A 158 -18.95 -8.10 4.70
CA THR A 158 -19.89 -8.99 3.99
C THR A 158 -21.11 -8.24 3.41
N PRO A 159 -21.78 -7.35 4.17
CA PRO A 159 -22.80 -6.47 3.61
C PRO A 159 -22.28 -5.55 2.49
N PHE A 160 -21.06 -5.01 2.63
CA PHE A 160 -20.43 -4.20 1.58
C PHE A 160 -20.23 -5.01 0.29
N ARG A 161 -19.57 -6.18 0.37
CA ARG A 161 -19.34 -7.10 -0.75
C ARG A 161 -20.64 -7.40 -1.50
N LYS A 162 -21.71 -7.78 -0.79
CA LYS A 162 -23.00 -8.10 -1.41
C LYS A 162 -23.61 -6.93 -2.20
N LYS A 163 -23.32 -5.69 -1.83
CA LYS A 163 -23.78 -4.50 -2.57
C LYS A 163 -22.94 -4.23 -3.82
N VAL A 164 -21.64 -4.54 -3.79
CA VAL A 164 -20.70 -4.11 -4.83
C VAL A 164 -20.22 -5.21 -5.77
N GLU A 165 -20.33 -6.49 -5.40
CA GLU A 165 -19.72 -7.59 -6.16
C GLU A 165 -20.31 -7.82 -7.55
N SER A 166 -21.52 -7.32 -7.80
CA SER A 166 -22.18 -7.38 -9.11
C SER A 166 -22.01 -6.09 -9.93
N LEU A 167 -21.33 -5.08 -9.39
CA LEU A 167 -21.14 -3.81 -10.09
C LEU A 167 -20.12 -3.98 -11.21
N SER A 168 -20.40 -3.31 -12.33
CA SER A 168 -19.42 -3.16 -13.41
C SER A 168 -18.34 -2.17 -13.00
N TYR A 169 -17.10 -2.45 -13.37
CA TYR A 169 -15.97 -1.53 -13.22
C TYR A 169 -15.60 -0.91 -14.57
N LYS A 170 -14.96 0.26 -14.54
CA LYS A 170 -14.45 0.90 -15.76
C LYS A 170 -13.32 0.07 -16.37
N MET A 171 -13.29 -0.07 -17.68
CA MET A 171 -12.18 -0.75 -18.36
C MET A 171 -10.87 0.02 -18.17
N PRO A 172 -9.74 -0.67 -17.96
CA PRO A 172 -8.46 0.01 -17.81
C PRO A 172 -8.08 0.72 -19.12
N LEU A 173 -7.51 1.91 -19.01
CA LEU A 173 -7.03 2.66 -20.17
C LEU A 173 -5.67 2.12 -20.63
N GLU A 174 -5.45 2.15 -21.94
CA GLU A 174 -4.11 1.93 -22.49
C GLU A 174 -3.19 3.12 -22.19
N ALA A 175 -1.88 2.87 -22.17
CA ALA A 175 -0.92 3.96 -22.04
C ALA A 175 -0.95 4.85 -23.31
N PRO A 176 -0.84 6.18 -23.19
CA PRO A 176 -0.74 7.07 -24.33
C PRO A 176 0.48 6.70 -25.20
N LEU A 177 0.26 6.65 -26.51
CA LEU A 177 1.29 6.32 -27.50
C LEU A 177 2.41 7.37 -27.56
N SER A 178 2.08 8.62 -27.29
CA SER A 178 3.02 9.74 -27.26
C SER A 178 2.76 10.61 -26.04
N ILE A 179 3.83 11.08 -25.41
CA ILE A 179 3.76 12.01 -24.29
C ILE A 179 4.22 13.39 -24.76
N LYS A 180 3.54 14.44 -24.29
CA LYS A 180 3.91 15.82 -24.60
C LYS A 180 5.35 16.11 -24.17
N PRO A 181 6.07 16.98 -24.89
CA PRO A 181 7.47 17.25 -24.62
C PRO A 181 7.69 17.79 -23.20
N PRO A 182 8.87 17.54 -22.61
CA PRO A 182 9.25 18.06 -21.30
C PRO A 182 9.26 19.58 -21.30
N LEU A 183 8.66 20.16 -20.26
CA LEU A 183 8.84 21.57 -19.96
C LEU A 183 10.29 21.86 -19.54
N GLN A 184 10.90 22.89 -20.14
CA GLN A 184 12.23 23.35 -19.75
C GLN A 184 12.11 24.32 -18.58
N LEU A 185 12.70 23.97 -17.44
CA LEU A 185 12.77 24.82 -16.25
C LEU A 185 13.96 25.77 -16.39
N GLU A 186 13.80 27.02 -15.95
CA GLU A 186 14.86 28.04 -16.01
C GLU A 186 15.80 27.91 -14.81
N SER A 187 15.30 27.41 -13.68
CA SER A 187 16.06 27.30 -12.45
C SER A 187 16.85 25.99 -12.34
N SER A 188 17.77 25.95 -11.37
CA SER A 188 18.68 24.82 -11.13
C SER A 188 18.05 23.71 -10.27
N TRP A 189 16.81 23.32 -10.56
CA TRP A 189 16.22 22.12 -9.95
C TRP A 189 17.15 20.92 -10.20
N ARG A 190 17.64 20.32 -9.13
CA ARG A 190 18.47 19.12 -9.21
C ARG A 190 17.57 17.91 -9.06
N ASN A 191 17.58 17.06 -10.07
CA ASN A 191 16.94 15.76 -9.98
C ASN A 191 17.63 14.97 -8.86
N GLU A 192 16.87 14.53 -7.87
CA GLU A 192 17.37 13.71 -6.78
C GLU A 192 17.90 12.40 -7.35
N LEU A 193 19.15 12.07 -7.03
CA LEU A 193 19.80 10.89 -7.57
C LEU A 193 19.22 9.63 -6.92
N ILE A 194 18.32 8.96 -7.63
CA ILE A 194 17.89 7.62 -7.25
C ILE A 194 18.98 6.63 -7.64
N ARG A 195 19.54 5.97 -6.63
CA ARG A 195 20.53 4.90 -6.83
C ARG A 195 19.79 3.57 -6.95
N GLN A 196 20.26 2.70 -7.84
CA GLN A 196 19.83 1.31 -7.81
C GLN A 196 20.17 0.71 -6.44
N PRO A 197 19.20 0.11 -5.74
CA PRO A 197 19.47 -0.54 -4.47
C PRO A 197 20.51 -1.66 -4.67
N THR A 198 21.60 -1.63 -3.91
CA THR A 198 22.57 -2.73 -3.88
C THR A 198 22.17 -3.70 -2.76
N ASN A 199 22.24 -5.01 -3.03
CA ASN A 199 21.98 -6.08 -2.06
C ASN A 199 20.58 -6.05 -1.40
N THR A 200 19.52 -6.26 -2.19
CA THR A 200 18.19 -6.53 -1.63
C THR A 200 17.97 -8.04 -1.46
N SER A 201 17.66 -8.48 -0.24
CA SER A 201 17.20 -9.84 0.07
C SER A 201 15.79 -10.14 -0.48
N SER A 202 15.02 -9.09 -0.79
CA SER A 202 13.67 -9.19 -1.32
C SER A 202 13.66 -9.67 -2.78
N SER A 203 12.79 -10.63 -3.09
CA SER A 203 12.56 -11.09 -4.48
C SER A 203 11.70 -10.12 -5.30
N PHE A 204 11.18 -9.06 -4.68
CA PHE A 204 10.35 -8.05 -5.34
C PHE A 204 11.19 -7.01 -6.06
N VAL A 205 10.78 -6.67 -7.28
CA VAL A 205 11.39 -5.61 -8.09
C VAL A 205 10.32 -4.60 -8.48
N GLY A 206 10.56 -3.32 -8.19
CA GLY A 206 9.64 -2.22 -8.49
C GLY A 206 9.47 -1.94 -9.99
N GLY A 207 8.33 -1.34 -10.36
CA GLY A 207 8.05 -0.86 -11.72
C GLY A 207 6.84 -1.51 -12.40
N GLU A 208 6.20 -0.73 -13.28
CA GLU A 208 4.98 -1.08 -14.02
C GLU A 208 5.14 -2.35 -14.87
N HIS A 209 6.19 -2.43 -15.70
CA HIS A 209 6.42 -3.60 -16.56
C HIS A 209 6.64 -4.90 -15.76
N VAL A 210 7.35 -4.81 -14.62
CA VAL A 210 7.55 -5.96 -13.73
C VAL A 210 6.21 -6.40 -13.12
N ALA A 211 5.37 -5.45 -12.72
CA ALA A 211 4.03 -5.74 -12.20
C ALA A 211 3.17 -6.50 -13.22
N GLN A 212 3.17 -6.04 -14.48
CA GLN A 212 2.45 -6.70 -15.58
C GLN A 212 2.98 -8.11 -15.83
N LYS A 213 4.31 -8.29 -15.79
CA LYS A 213 4.93 -9.62 -15.91
C LYS A 213 4.49 -10.56 -14.78
N GLN A 214 4.46 -10.10 -13.53
CA GLN A 214 3.99 -10.92 -12.42
C GLN A 214 2.50 -11.26 -12.54
N LEU A 215 1.66 -10.32 -12.96
CA LEU A 215 0.24 -10.56 -13.21
C LEU A 215 0.04 -11.62 -14.31
N ASN A 216 0.76 -11.49 -15.42
CA ASN A 216 0.73 -12.45 -16.52
C ASN A 216 1.24 -13.82 -16.10
N TYR A 217 2.34 -13.89 -15.35
CA TYR A 217 2.87 -15.13 -14.83
C TYR A 217 1.86 -15.85 -13.94
N TYR A 218 1.28 -15.15 -12.97
CA TYR A 218 0.38 -15.75 -11.99
C TYR A 218 -0.95 -16.22 -12.59
N LEU A 219 -1.48 -15.46 -13.57
CA LEU A 219 -2.72 -15.80 -14.24
C LEU A 219 -2.49 -16.80 -15.39
N PHE A 220 -1.64 -16.49 -16.36
CA PHE A 220 -1.56 -17.18 -17.65
C PHE A 220 -0.38 -18.14 -17.78
N ASP A 221 0.82 -17.81 -17.30
CA ASP A 221 1.97 -18.72 -17.50
C ASP A 221 1.90 -19.92 -16.55
N SER A 222 1.52 -19.68 -15.29
CA SER A 222 1.51 -20.68 -14.22
C SER A 222 0.12 -21.23 -13.88
N HIS A 223 -0.96 -20.54 -14.29
CA HIS A 223 -2.35 -20.86 -13.95
C HIS A 223 -2.65 -20.99 -12.44
N GLN A 224 -1.78 -20.49 -11.57
CA GLN A 224 -1.88 -20.67 -10.11
C GLN A 224 -3.13 -20.02 -9.51
N VAL A 225 -3.71 -19.03 -10.20
CA VAL A 225 -5.01 -18.44 -9.82
C VAL A 225 -6.12 -19.49 -9.67
N LYS A 226 -6.08 -20.62 -10.39
CA LYS A 226 -7.07 -21.70 -10.27
C LYS A 226 -7.01 -22.43 -8.93
N GLN A 227 -5.91 -22.28 -8.17
CA GLN A 227 -5.70 -22.88 -6.85
C GLN A 227 -5.61 -21.83 -5.72
N TYR A 228 -5.82 -20.55 -6.03
CA TYR A 228 -5.63 -19.45 -5.09
C TYR A 228 -6.37 -19.62 -3.77
N LYS A 229 -7.64 -20.07 -3.78
CA LYS A 229 -8.42 -20.24 -2.55
C LYS A 229 -7.80 -21.27 -1.61
N GLN A 230 -7.16 -22.30 -2.17
CA GLN A 230 -6.52 -23.38 -1.44
C GLN A 230 -5.16 -22.96 -0.86
N THR A 231 -4.34 -22.27 -1.65
CA THR A 231 -2.93 -21.95 -1.29
C THR A 231 -2.73 -20.65 -0.54
N ARG A 232 -3.68 -19.71 -0.60
CA ARG A 232 -3.51 -18.33 -0.05
C ARG A 232 -3.23 -18.23 1.46
N ASN A 233 -3.41 -19.31 2.21
CA ASN A 233 -3.12 -19.34 3.65
C ASN A 233 -1.71 -19.86 3.98
N ASP A 234 -0.95 -20.32 2.99
CA ASP A 234 0.40 -20.82 3.20
C ASP A 234 1.31 -19.69 3.69
N LEU A 235 2.24 -20.02 4.60
CA LEU A 235 3.09 -19.04 5.25
C LEU A 235 4.25 -18.56 4.37
N GLU A 236 4.66 -19.36 3.39
CA GLU A 236 5.79 -19.10 2.49
C GLU A 236 5.55 -19.71 1.10
N GLY A 237 6.26 -19.20 0.10
CA GLY A 237 6.18 -19.63 -1.30
C GLY A 237 5.73 -18.49 -2.23
N TRP A 238 6.37 -18.36 -3.39
CA TRP A 238 6.02 -17.33 -4.36
C TRP A 238 4.64 -17.58 -4.97
N ASP A 239 4.36 -18.82 -5.36
CA ASP A 239 3.14 -19.19 -6.08
C ASP A 239 1.91 -19.40 -5.17
N ASN A 240 2.08 -19.35 -3.85
CA ASN A 240 0.96 -19.58 -2.92
C ASN A 240 -0.11 -18.48 -2.99
N SER A 241 0.22 -17.32 -3.57
CA SER A 241 -0.67 -16.17 -3.75
C SER A 241 -0.16 -15.29 -4.89
N SER A 242 -0.96 -14.31 -5.32
CA SER A 242 -0.64 -13.48 -6.49
C SER A 242 0.63 -12.61 -6.36
N LYS A 243 1.03 -12.31 -5.11
CA LYS A 243 2.13 -11.39 -4.78
C LYS A 243 1.99 -9.96 -5.35
N LEU A 244 0.79 -9.56 -5.78
CA LEU A 244 0.57 -8.27 -6.45
C LEU A 244 0.56 -7.05 -5.52
N SER A 245 0.51 -7.26 -4.20
CA SER A 245 0.29 -6.19 -3.22
C SER A 245 1.30 -5.03 -3.27
N PRO A 246 2.62 -5.23 -3.50
CA PRO A 246 3.55 -4.09 -3.52
C PRO A 246 3.28 -3.14 -4.69
N TRP A 247 3.02 -3.70 -5.88
CA TRP A 247 2.73 -2.92 -7.08
C TRP A 247 1.35 -2.25 -7.04
N LEU A 248 0.36 -2.87 -6.36
CA LEU A 248 -0.94 -2.25 -6.10
C LEU A 248 -0.85 -1.11 -5.09
N ALA A 249 0.07 -1.18 -4.12
CA ALA A 249 0.21 -0.18 -3.06
C ALA A 249 0.85 1.13 -3.53
N ASN A 250 1.87 1.05 -4.39
CA ASN A 250 2.52 2.25 -4.97
C ASN A 250 2.00 2.62 -6.36
N GLY A 251 1.03 1.88 -6.88
CA GLY A 251 0.33 2.17 -8.13
C GLY A 251 1.09 1.84 -9.40
N CYS A 252 2.13 1.00 -9.36
CA CYS A 252 2.71 0.38 -10.57
C CYS A 252 1.71 -0.53 -11.31
N LEU A 253 0.64 -0.97 -10.63
CA LEU A 253 -0.45 -1.77 -11.18
C LEU A 253 -1.77 -1.24 -10.65
N SER A 254 -2.76 -1.03 -11.51
CA SER A 254 -4.11 -0.69 -11.06
C SER A 254 -4.93 -1.94 -10.75
N VAL A 255 -5.91 -1.80 -9.86
CA VAL A 255 -6.86 -2.90 -9.59
C VAL A 255 -7.75 -3.20 -10.81
N ARG A 256 -8.04 -2.21 -11.67
CA ARG A 256 -8.82 -2.41 -12.90
C ARG A 256 -8.07 -3.26 -13.91
N GLN A 257 -6.75 -3.10 -14.01
CA GLN A 257 -5.89 -3.96 -14.83
C GLN A 257 -5.91 -5.41 -14.34
N VAL A 258 -5.82 -5.63 -13.02
CA VAL A 258 -5.94 -6.98 -12.43
C VAL A 258 -7.28 -7.60 -12.77
N MET A 259 -8.38 -6.87 -12.56
CA MET A 259 -9.73 -7.37 -12.84
C MET A 259 -9.96 -7.66 -14.32
N HIS A 260 -9.50 -6.80 -15.21
CA HIS A 260 -9.58 -7.01 -16.65
C HIS A 260 -8.84 -8.28 -17.09
N ARG A 261 -7.59 -8.46 -16.64
CA ARG A 261 -6.80 -9.66 -16.97
C ARG A 261 -7.37 -10.93 -16.33
N LEU A 262 -7.94 -10.84 -15.13
CA LEU A 262 -8.66 -11.95 -14.50
C LEU A 262 -9.88 -12.37 -15.30
N LYS A 263 -10.70 -11.41 -15.77
CA LYS A 263 -11.88 -11.71 -16.60
C LYS A 263 -11.50 -12.29 -17.96
N GLN A 264 -10.40 -11.83 -18.55
CA GLN A 264 -9.85 -12.44 -19.74
C GLN A 264 -9.42 -13.90 -19.49
N PHE A 265 -8.71 -14.16 -18.39
CA PHE A 265 -8.33 -15.52 -18.01
C PHE A 265 -9.56 -16.42 -17.82
N GLU A 266 -10.59 -15.95 -17.13
CA GLU A 266 -11.84 -16.69 -16.93
C GLU A 266 -12.55 -17.01 -18.25
N ALA A 267 -12.53 -16.09 -19.21
CA ALA A 267 -13.10 -16.31 -20.54
C ALA A 267 -12.30 -17.36 -21.35
N GLU A 268 -10.98 -17.36 -21.25
CA GLU A 268 -10.10 -18.26 -22.01
C GLU A 268 -9.94 -19.65 -21.36
N HIS A 269 -9.97 -19.72 -20.02
CA HIS A 269 -9.60 -20.92 -19.26
C HIS A 269 -10.66 -21.40 -18.26
N GLY A 270 -11.79 -20.70 -18.17
CA GLY A 270 -12.89 -21.00 -17.25
C GLY A 270 -12.74 -20.39 -15.86
N GLU A 271 -13.85 -19.95 -15.30
CA GLU A 271 -13.95 -19.48 -13.91
C GLU A 271 -14.07 -20.63 -12.90
N ASN A 272 -13.62 -20.40 -11.67
CA ASN A 272 -13.86 -21.31 -10.55
C ASN A 272 -13.90 -20.55 -9.21
N GLU A 273 -14.06 -21.27 -8.09
CA GLU A 273 -14.09 -20.63 -6.78
C GLU A 273 -12.81 -19.84 -6.45
N SER A 274 -11.66 -20.24 -6.98
CA SER A 274 -10.36 -19.61 -6.72
C SER A 274 -10.14 -18.35 -7.54
N THR A 275 -10.58 -18.30 -8.80
CA THR A 275 -10.58 -17.07 -9.59
C THR A 275 -11.49 -16.02 -8.96
N TYR A 276 -12.69 -16.43 -8.51
CA TYR A 276 -13.57 -15.57 -7.70
C TYR A 276 -12.89 -15.13 -6.40
N TRP A 277 -12.16 -16.02 -5.71
CA TRP A 277 -11.53 -15.67 -4.44
C TRP A 277 -10.46 -14.58 -4.59
N LEU A 278 -9.78 -14.49 -5.73
CA LEU A 278 -8.87 -13.37 -5.99
C LEU A 278 -9.64 -12.05 -6.04
N TYR A 279 -10.78 -12.02 -6.74
CA TYR A 279 -11.67 -10.84 -6.75
C TYR A 279 -12.21 -10.51 -5.35
N PHE A 280 -12.61 -11.52 -4.58
CA PHE A 280 -13.08 -11.36 -3.20
C PHE A 280 -12.05 -10.64 -2.31
N GLU A 281 -10.75 -10.92 -2.49
CA GLU A 281 -9.67 -10.29 -1.73
C GLU A 281 -9.36 -8.87 -2.25
N LEU A 282 -9.53 -8.60 -3.55
CA LEU A 282 -9.51 -7.23 -4.08
C LEU A 282 -10.68 -6.40 -3.53
N LEU A 283 -11.85 -7.00 -3.29
CA LEU A 283 -12.96 -6.32 -2.63
C LEU A 283 -12.66 -5.99 -1.15
N TRP A 284 -11.80 -6.77 -0.47
CA TRP A 284 -11.33 -6.39 0.87
C TRP A 284 -10.44 -5.15 0.82
N ARG A 285 -9.54 -5.06 -0.17
CA ARG A 285 -8.75 -3.84 -0.41
C ARG A 285 -9.70 -2.66 -0.67
N GLU A 286 -10.66 -2.84 -1.58
CA GLU A 286 -11.69 -1.84 -1.91
C GLU A 286 -12.44 -1.35 -0.67
N TYR A 287 -12.94 -2.29 0.15
CA TYR A 287 -13.65 -1.98 1.39
C TYR A 287 -12.83 -1.08 2.31
N PHE A 288 -11.55 -1.39 2.51
CA PHE A 288 -10.71 -0.59 3.39
C PHE A 288 -10.43 0.81 2.84
N GLN A 289 -10.32 0.99 1.51
CA GLN A 289 -10.18 2.34 0.92
C GLN A 289 -11.38 3.22 1.26
N TRP A 290 -12.60 2.71 1.05
CA TRP A 290 -13.83 3.42 1.41
C TRP A 290 -14.00 3.59 2.93
N TYR A 291 -13.59 2.59 3.71
CA TYR A 291 -13.61 2.65 5.17
C TYR A 291 -12.73 3.79 5.71
N LEU A 292 -11.51 3.94 5.17
CA LEU A 292 -10.63 5.05 5.50
C LEU A 292 -11.21 6.40 5.04
N GLN A 293 -11.85 6.44 3.87
CA GLN A 293 -12.47 7.67 3.38
C GLN A 293 -13.64 8.11 4.28
N ASN A 294 -14.49 7.16 4.70
CA ASN A 294 -15.64 7.43 5.56
C ASN A 294 -15.22 7.83 6.99
N HIS A 295 -14.28 7.09 7.59
CA HIS A 295 -13.93 7.28 9.01
C HIS A 295 -12.78 8.28 9.24
N GLY A 296 -11.99 8.58 8.21
CA GLY A 296 -10.88 9.54 8.29
C GLY A 296 -9.88 9.19 9.41
N SER A 297 -9.48 10.20 10.19
CA SER A 297 -8.45 10.04 11.23
C SER A 297 -8.82 9.08 12.35
N ARG A 298 -10.11 8.76 12.53
CA ARG A 298 -10.56 7.75 13.51
C ARG A 298 -9.97 6.36 13.24
N LEU A 299 -9.50 6.10 12.02
CA LEU A 299 -8.79 4.87 11.71
C LEU A 299 -7.53 4.67 12.58
N PHE A 300 -6.89 5.77 13.00
CA PHE A 300 -5.61 5.75 13.71
C PHE A 300 -5.74 5.92 15.23
N TYR A 301 -6.96 6.12 15.73
CA TYR A 301 -7.21 6.36 17.16
C TYR A 301 -7.13 5.06 17.95
N PHE A 302 -6.63 5.12 19.18
CA PHE A 302 -6.51 3.95 20.05
C PHE A 302 -7.83 3.18 20.20
N GLU A 303 -8.93 3.91 20.34
CA GLU A 303 -10.30 3.40 20.48
C GLU A 303 -10.94 2.92 19.16
N GLY A 304 -10.24 3.13 18.05
CA GLY A 304 -10.70 2.90 16.69
C GLY A 304 -12.02 3.60 16.35
N VAL A 305 -12.75 3.08 15.35
CA VAL A 305 -14.05 3.65 14.96
C VAL A 305 -15.17 3.27 15.94
N ARG A 306 -14.94 2.27 16.79
CA ARG A 306 -15.90 1.80 17.80
C ARG A 306 -15.97 2.67 19.05
N ASN A 307 -15.04 3.60 19.21
CA ASN A 307 -14.97 4.47 20.39
C ASN A 307 -14.93 3.66 21.71
N LYS A 308 -14.23 2.51 21.69
CA LYS A 308 -14.06 1.61 22.84
C LYS A 308 -12.57 1.38 23.08
N ARG A 309 -12.09 1.71 24.28
CA ARG A 309 -10.70 1.49 24.67
C ARG A 309 -10.38 -0.01 24.79
N PRO A 310 -9.36 -0.52 24.10
CA PRO A 310 -8.84 -1.86 24.36
C PRO A 310 -8.03 -1.87 25.68
N LEU A 311 -7.90 -3.05 26.30
CA LEU A 311 -7.14 -3.26 27.53
C LEU A 311 -5.66 -3.50 27.26
N THR A 312 -5.08 -2.73 26.34
CA THR A 312 -3.68 -2.83 25.91
C THR A 312 -2.92 -1.56 26.28
N THR A 313 -1.61 -1.66 26.49
CA THR A 313 -0.75 -0.51 26.79
C THR A 313 0.57 -0.60 26.04
N PHE A 314 1.44 0.40 26.11
CA PHE A 314 2.76 0.30 25.54
C PHE A 314 3.74 -0.36 26.53
N LEU A 315 4.32 -1.50 26.14
CA LEU A 315 5.30 -2.26 26.92
C LEU A 315 6.59 -2.41 26.09
N PRO A 316 7.64 -1.60 26.34
CA PRO A 316 8.78 -1.47 25.43
C PRO A 316 9.58 -2.76 25.26
N GLN A 317 9.78 -3.54 26.33
CA GLN A 317 10.52 -4.80 26.26
C GLN A 317 9.77 -5.84 25.40
N ARG A 318 8.48 -6.04 25.66
CA ARG A 318 7.65 -6.97 24.89
C ARG A 318 7.52 -6.54 23.43
N PHE A 319 7.38 -5.24 23.16
CA PHE A 319 7.33 -4.70 21.81
C PHE A 319 8.63 -4.96 21.05
N LYS A 320 9.79 -4.67 21.67
CA LYS A 320 11.09 -4.96 21.09
C LYS A 320 11.24 -6.44 20.73
N ARG A 321 10.91 -7.35 21.65
CA ARG A 321 10.97 -8.81 21.41
C ARG A 321 10.03 -9.25 20.30
N TRP A 322 8.84 -8.64 20.19
CA TRP A 322 7.94 -8.90 19.07
C TRP A 322 8.55 -8.43 17.74
N CYS A 323 9.07 -7.21 17.68
CA CYS A 323 9.74 -6.68 16.50
C CYS A 323 10.91 -7.57 16.06
N GLU A 324 11.73 -8.04 16.99
CA GLU A 324 12.93 -8.86 16.71
C GLU A 324 12.60 -10.35 16.45
N GLY A 325 11.37 -10.78 16.70
CA GLY A 325 10.98 -12.18 16.60
C GLY A 325 11.63 -13.05 17.68
N GLU A 326 11.61 -12.57 18.92
CA GLU A 326 12.18 -13.21 20.11
C GLU A 326 11.14 -13.43 21.22
N THR A 327 9.89 -13.68 20.86
CA THR A 327 8.81 -13.98 21.80
C THR A 327 8.82 -15.45 22.24
N PRO A 328 8.01 -15.86 23.24
CA PRO A 328 7.79 -17.27 23.55
C PRO A 328 7.11 -18.09 22.43
N TYR A 329 6.64 -17.45 21.35
CA TYR A 329 5.80 -18.06 20.33
C TYR A 329 6.57 -18.28 19.01
N PRO A 330 6.99 -19.53 18.68
CA PRO A 330 7.86 -19.80 17.53
C PRO A 330 7.31 -19.35 16.17
N ILE A 331 6.03 -19.60 15.90
CA ILE A 331 5.41 -19.21 14.61
C ILE A 331 5.37 -17.69 14.43
N VAL A 332 5.20 -16.94 15.52
CA VAL A 332 5.24 -15.46 15.52
C VAL A 332 6.66 -15.00 15.23
N ASN A 333 7.65 -15.60 15.89
CA ASN A 333 9.06 -15.29 15.68
C ASN A 333 9.50 -15.52 14.22
N ALA A 334 9.09 -16.66 13.64
CA ALA A 334 9.35 -16.98 12.24
C ALA A 334 8.75 -15.94 11.29
N CYS A 335 7.49 -15.55 11.51
CA CYS A 335 6.84 -14.50 10.72
C CYS A 335 7.57 -13.16 10.85
N MET A 336 7.88 -12.71 12.06
CA MET A 336 8.53 -11.42 12.29
C MET A 336 9.94 -11.36 11.69
N LYS A 337 10.71 -12.46 11.77
CA LYS A 337 12.02 -12.57 11.11
C LYS A 337 11.90 -12.54 9.59
N GLN A 338 10.91 -13.24 9.01
CA GLN A 338 10.61 -13.15 7.57
C GLN A 338 10.29 -11.70 7.15
N LEU A 339 9.45 -11.00 7.90
CA LEU A 339 9.12 -9.60 7.63
C LEU A 339 10.36 -8.71 7.65
N ASN A 340 11.20 -8.84 8.68
CA ASN A 340 12.38 -8.00 8.84
C ASN A 340 13.43 -8.27 7.76
N GLU A 341 13.58 -9.52 7.33
CA GLU A 341 14.56 -9.88 6.31
C GLU A 341 14.07 -9.51 4.90
N THR A 342 12.78 -9.66 4.59
CA THR A 342 12.28 -9.58 3.21
C THR A 342 11.39 -8.37 2.91
N GLY A 343 10.87 -7.72 3.95
CA GLY A 343 9.84 -6.70 3.86
C GLY A 343 8.44 -7.25 3.54
N TYR A 344 8.26 -8.57 3.47
CA TYR A 344 7.00 -9.20 3.13
C TYR A 344 6.60 -10.25 4.17
N MET A 345 5.29 -10.36 4.41
CA MET A 345 4.71 -11.40 5.26
C MET A 345 3.41 -11.89 4.63
N SER A 346 3.19 -13.21 4.64
CA SER A 346 1.92 -13.83 4.20
C SER A 346 0.73 -13.25 4.97
N ASN A 347 -0.46 -13.22 4.35
CA ASN A 347 -1.67 -12.74 5.03
C ASN A 347 -1.96 -13.53 6.33
N ARG A 348 -1.76 -14.86 6.30
CA ARG A 348 -1.88 -15.69 7.50
C ARG A 348 -0.90 -15.24 8.58
N GLY A 349 0.39 -15.07 8.24
CA GLY A 349 1.39 -14.57 9.17
C GLY A 349 1.00 -13.22 9.79
N ARG A 350 0.52 -12.27 8.98
CA ARG A 350 0.09 -10.94 9.46
C ARG A 350 -1.01 -11.03 10.52
N GLN A 351 -1.98 -11.92 10.32
CA GLN A 351 -3.05 -12.15 11.29
C GLN A 351 -2.52 -12.72 12.62
N LEU A 352 -1.58 -13.68 12.55
CA LEU A 352 -1.00 -14.32 13.73
C LEU A 352 -0.19 -13.34 14.56
N VAL A 353 0.71 -12.59 13.94
CA VAL A 353 1.60 -11.67 14.68
C VAL A 353 0.84 -10.48 15.26
N ALA A 354 -0.19 -9.98 14.58
CA ALA A 354 -1.05 -8.93 15.10
C ALA A 354 -1.92 -9.42 16.26
N SER A 355 -2.50 -10.62 16.15
CA SER A 355 -3.22 -11.26 17.26
C SER A 355 -2.32 -11.47 18.47
N CYS A 356 -1.09 -11.94 18.27
CA CYS A 356 -0.11 -12.11 19.35
C CYS A 356 0.19 -10.79 20.04
N LEU A 357 0.49 -9.74 19.27
CA LEU A 357 0.82 -8.42 19.81
C LEU A 357 -0.30 -7.88 20.72
N VAL A 358 -1.55 -7.97 20.26
CA VAL A 358 -2.70 -7.43 20.99
C VAL A 358 -3.07 -8.31 22.18
N HIS A 359 -3.18 -9.63 21.99
CA HIS A 359 -3.84 -10.52 22.95
C HIS A 359 -2.88 -11.27 23.87
N GLU A 360 -1.69 -11.64 23.39
CA GLU A 360 -0.70 -12.37 24.20
C GLU A 360 0.29 -11.42 24.87
N LEU A 361 0.67 -10.34 24.18
CA LEU A 361 1.63 -9.37 24.71
C LEU A 361 0.97 -8.17 25.40
N GLY A 362 -0.33 -7.92 25.13
CA GLY A 362 -1.09 -6.82 25.71
C GLY A 362 -0.65 -5.44 25.21
N ILE A 363 -0.03 -5.38 24.01
CA ILE A 363 0.56 -4.17 23.48
C ILE A 363 -0.47 -3.36 22.70
N ASP A 364 -0.41 -2.03 22.83
CA ASP A 364 -1.18 -1.10 22.00
C ASP A 364 -0.97 -1.38 20.51
N TRP A 365 -2.05 -1.75 19.85
CA TRP A 365 -2.07 -2.21 18.46
C TRP A 365 -1.46 -1.22 17.46
N ARG A 366 -1.47 0.08 17.78
CA ARG A 366 -0.94 1.14 16.91
C ARG A 366 0.57 1.04 16.73
N PHE A 367 1.30 0.51 17.72
CA PHE A 367 2.74 0.25 17.61
C PHE A 367 3.02 -0.86 16.60
N GLY A 368 2.21 -1.93 16.60
CA GLY A 368 2.29 -2.99 15.59
C GLY A 368 1.94 -2.48 14.19
N ALA A 369 0.87 -1.68 14.08
CA ALA A 369 0.46 -1.06 12.81
C ALA A 369 1.55 -0.15 12.22
N ALA A 370 2.20 0.67 13.06
CA ALA A 370 3.29 1.55 12.66
C ALA A 370 4.57 0.77 12.32
N TYR A 371 4.87 -0.33 13.02
CA TYR A 371 5.99 -1.19 12.66
C TYR A 371 5.79 -1.87 11.31
N PHE A 372 4.55 -2.31 11.03
CA PHE A 372 4.17 -2.81 9.72
C PHE A 372 4.29 -1.73 8.65
N GLU A 373 3.87 -0.50 8.95
CA GLU A 373 4.10 0.65 8.07
C GLU A 373 5.58 0.88 7.78
N GLN A 374 6.48 0.67 8.75
CA GLN A 374 7.91 0.76 8.47
C GLN A 374 8.42 -0.39 7.60
N GLN A 375 8.07 -1.63 7.94
CA GLN A 375 8.71 -2.83 7.35
C GLN A 375 8.10 -3.29 6.03
N LEU A 376 6.79 -3.17 5.86
CA LEU A 376 6.10 -3.76 4.71
C LEU A 376 6.47 -3.06 3.40
N ILE A 377 6.96 -3.86 2.45
CA ILE A 377 7.16 -3.44 1.06
C ILE A 377 5.85 -3.04 0.39
N ASP A 378 4.72 -3.62 0.83
CA ASP A 378 3.38 -3.43 0.31
C ASP A 378 2.45 -2.62 1.24
N PHE A 379 3.02 -1.75 2.07
CA PHE A 379 2.23 -0.88 2.92
C PHE A 379 1.24 -0.04 2.09
N ASP A 380 -0.05 -0.28 2.34
CA ASP A 380 -1.17 0.57 1.94
C ASP A 380 -1.86 1.03 3.22
N VAL A 381 -2.02 2.35 3.37
CA VAL A 381 -2.51 2.96 4.62
C VAL A 381 -3.89 2.44 5.04
N ALA A 382 -4.81 2.27 4.09
CA ALA A 382 -6.16 1.83 4.38
C ALA A 382 -6.18 0.36 4.78
N SER A 383 -5.49 -0.47 4.00
CA SER A 383 -5.43 -1.92 4.19
C SER A 383 -4.69 -2.28 5.48
N ASN A 384 -3.54 -1.65 5.76
CA ASN A 384 -2.77 -1.92 6.97
C ASN A 384 -3.56 -1.52 8.21
N TRP A 385 -3.92 -0.24 8.34
CA TRP A 385 -4.56 0.27 9.55
C TRP A 385 -5.98 -0.28 9.72
N GLY A 386 -6.69 -0.53 8.63
CA GLY A 386 -7.98 -1.22 8.63
C GLY A 386 -7.91 -2.64 9.18
N ASN A 387 -6.95 -3.46 8.70
CA ASN A 387 -6.76 -4.82 9.21
C ASN A 387 -6.29 -4.84 10.67
N TRP A 388 -5.39 -3.95 11.06
CA TRP A 388 -4.93 -3.84 12.45
C TRP A 388 -6.07 -3.45 13.39
N GLN A 389 -6.87 -2.46 13.02
CA GLN A 389 -8.03 -2.05 13.81
C GLN A 389 -9.07 -3.17 13.90
N TYR A 390 -9.26 -3.92 12.80
CA TYR A 390 -10.12 -5.08 12.75
C TYR A 390 -9.65 -6.19 13.72
N LEU A 391 -8.35 -6.50 13.75
CA LEU A 391 -7.77 -7.52 14.64
C LEU A 391 -7.71 -7.06 16.11
N ALA A 392 -7.54 -5.77 16.36
CA ALA A 392 -7.57 -5.20 17.70
C ALA A 392 -8.98 -5.15 18.33
N GLY A 393 -10.03 -5.53 17.57
CA GLY A 393 -11.42 -5.53 18.05
C GLY A 393 -12.06 -4.14 18.13
N VAL A 394 -11.37 -3.11 17.64
CA VAL A 394 -11.80 -1.69 17.67
C VAL A 394 -12.30 -1.18 16.30
N GLY A 395 -12.44 -2.08 15.32
CA GLY A 395 -12.80 -1.77 13.93
C GLY A 395 -14.05 -2.48 13.41
N ALA A 396 -14.04 -2.82 12.12
CA ALA A 396 -15.15 -3.41 11.38
C ALA A 396 -15.49 -4.90 11.72
N ASP A 397 -15.13 -5.40 12.91
CA ASP A 397 -15.33 -6.81 13.28
C ASP A 397 -16.64 -7.06 14.04
N PRO A 398 -17.68 -7.68 13.46
CA PRO A 398 -18.94 -7.93 14.17
C PRO A 398 -18.78 -8.78 15.44
N ARG A 399 -17.68 -9.54 15.58
CA ARG A 399 -17.47 -10.49 16.69
C ARG A 399 -16.78 -9.87 17.91
N GLY A 400 -16.11 -8.73 17.76
CA GLY A 400 -15.52 -7.94 18.86
C GLY A 400 -14.26 -8.52 19.51
N HIS A 401 -13.99 -9.81 19.39
CA HIS A 401 -12.77 -10.46 19.86
C HIS A 401 -12.29 -11.50 18.85
N ARG A 402 -11.13 -11.25 18.22
CA ARG A 402 -10.52 -12.14 17.22
C ARG A 402 -9.12 -12.60 17.64
N ARG A 403 -9.06 -13.29 18.77
CA ARG A 403 -7.85 -13.97 19.26
C ARG A 403 -7.64 -15.27 18.49
N PHE A 404 -6.48 -15.43 17.89
CA PHE A 404 -6.04 -16.69 17.28
C PHE A 404 -5.33 -17.56 18.30
N ASP A 405 -5.69 -18.84 18.34
CA ASP A 405 -4.95 -19.88 19.06
C ASP A 405 -3.67 -20.20 18.26
N LEU A 406 -2.52 -19.72 18.72
CA LEU A 406 -1.26 -19.80 17.99
C LEU A 406 -0.77 -21.25 17.80
N GLU A 407 -1.00 -22.13 18.77
CA GLU A 407 -0.62 -23.55 18.67
C GLU A 407 -1.46 -24.25 17.61
N LYS A 408 -2.78 -24.05 17.64
CA LYS A 408 -3.67 -24.60 16.63
C LYS A 408 -3.35 -24.08 15.24
N GLN A 409 -2.99 -22.80 15.11
CA GLN A 409 -2.59 -22.21 13.83
C GLN A 409 -1.26 -22.78 13.32
N ALA A 410 -0.29 -23.04 14.21
CA ALA A 410 0.96 -23.70 13.84
C ALA A 410 0.71 -25.13 13.38
N GLN A 411 -0.08 -25.92 14.10
CA GLN A 411 -0.45 -27.28 13.68
C GLN A 411 -1.16 -27.31 12.32
N GLN A 412 -1.98 -26.31 12.04
CA GLN A 412 -2.75 -26.25 10.79
C GLN A 412 -1.95 -25.76 9.58
N TYR A 413 -1.09 -24.75 9.76
CA TYR A 413 -0.42 -24.04 8.65
C TYR A 413 1.09 -24.26 8.58
N ASP A 414 1.69 -24.91 9.58
CA ASP A 414 3.09 -25.34 9.61
C ASP A 414 3.22 -26.71 10.31
N PRO A 415 2.51 -27.76 9.85
CA PRO A 415 2.39 -29.03 10.56
C PRO A 415 3.74 -29.72 10.82
N ASP A 416 4.70 -29.58 9.89
CA ASP A 416 6.05 -30.16 10.00
C ASP A 416 7.08 -29.20 10.65
N SER A 417 6.61 -28.01 11.06
CA SER A 417 7.41 -26.89 11.55
C SER A 417 8.50 -26.44 10.55
N ALA A 418 8.31 -26.68 9.26
CA ALA A 418 9.29 -26.38 8.21
C ALA A 418 9.52 -24.86 8.10
N PHE A 419 8.44 -24.07 8.11
CA PHE A 419 8.53 -22.61 8.08
C PHE A 419 9.21 -22.09 9.35
N THR A 420 8.78 -22.58 10.51
CA THR A 420 9.33 -22.17 11.81
C THR A 420 10.82 -22.51 11.94
N LYS A 421 11.23 -23.72 11.58
CA LYS A 421 12.65 -24.14 11.62
C LYS A 421 13.53 -23.33 10.67
N ARG A 422 13.00 -22.89 9.53
CA ARG A 422 13.73 -22.07 8.56
C ARG A 422 14.02 -20.67 9.11
N TRP A 423 12.99 -19.99 9.61
CA TRP A 423 13.08 -18.57 9.97
C TRP A 423 13.43 -18.33 11.44
N ALA A 424 13.12 -19.27 12.33
CA ALA A 424 13.40 -19.18 13.77
C ALA A 424 13.85 -20.55 14.34
N PRO A 425 15.03 -21.06 13.95
CA PRO A 425 15.51 -22.39 14.37
C PRO A 425 15.84 -22.51 15.87
N GLN A 426 16.07 -21.38 16.54
CA GLN A 426 16.45 -21.34 17.95
C GLN A 426 15.22 -21.51 18.85
N GLN A 427 15.41 -22.13 20.02
CA GLN A 427 14.37 -22.25 21.03
C GLN A 427 13.91 -20.85 21.47
N PRO A 428 12.60 -20.59 21.56
CA PRO A 428 12.09 -19.30 21.98
C PRO A 428 12.45 -19.06 23.45
N ASN A 429 12.81 -17.82 23.77
CA ASN A 429 12.99 -17.43 25.16
C ASN A 429 11.60 -17.26 25.82
N GLN A 430 11.32 -18.11 26.80
CA GLN A 430 10.04 -18.19 27.50
C GLN A 430 9.75 -16.98 28.39
N GLN A 431 10.78 -16.26 28.83
CA GLN A 431 10.63 -15.13 29.72
C GLN A 431 10.25 -13.87 28.93
N LEU A 432 9.06 -13.32 29.17
CA LEU A 432 8.56 -12.11 28.50
C LEU A 432 9.16 -10.82 29.04
N ASP A 433 9.27 -10.74 30.37
CA ASP A 433 9.66 -9.54 31.09
C ASP A 433 10.91 -9.85 31.93
N SER A 434 11.82 -8.88 32.02
CA SER A 434 12.98 -8.98 32.92
C SER A 434 12.66 -8.51 34.34
N PHE A 435 11.51 -7.87 34.54
CA PHE A 435 11.06 -7.33 35.82
C PHE A 435 9.63 -7.78 36.11
N ASP A 436 9.32 -7.95 37.40
CA ASP A 436 7.97 -8.24 37.86
C ASP A 436 7.10 -6.97 37.92
N ALA A 437 5.88 -7.09 38.41
CA ALA A 437 4.95 -5.96 38.53
C ALA A 437 5.38 -4.89 39.56
N ALA A 438 6.42 -5.15 40.36
CA ALA A 438 7.01 -4.23 41.32
C ALA A 438 8.37 -3.65 40.85
N ASP A 439 8.70 -3.82 39.56
CA ASP A 439 9.98 -3.46 38.95
C ASP A 439 11.19 -4.19 39.56
N TRP A 440 10.98 -5.34 40.22
CA TRP A 440 12.06 -6.17 40.73
C TRP A 440 12.55 -7.14 39.64
N PRO A 441 13.87 -7.37 39.49
CA PRO A 441 14.39 -8.34 38.52
C PRO A 441 13.79 -9.73 38.74
N ILE A 442 13.29 -10.35 37.67
CA ILE A 442 12.87 -11.75 37.70
C ILE A 442 14.13 -12.62 37.60
N GLU A 443 14.34 -13.51 38.57
CA GLU A 443 15.47 -14.45 38.58
C GLU A 443 15.48 -15.32 37.31
N GLN A 444 16.66 -15.48 36.69
CA GLN A 444 16.87 -16.17 35.41
C GLN A 444 17.00 -17.68 35.55
#